data_AF-A0A7J9W904-F1
#
_entry.id   AF-A0A7J9W904-F1
#
_cell.length_a   1.000
_cell.length_b   1.000
_cell.length_c   1.000
_cell.angle_alpha   90.00
_cell.angle_beta   90.00
_cell.angle_gamma   90.00
#
_symmetry.space_group_name_H-M   'P 1'
#
loop_
_entity.id
_entity.type
_entity.pdbx_description
1 polymer ?
#
loop_
_entity_poly.entity_id
_entity_poly.type
_entity_poly.pdbx_seq_one_letter_code
_entity_poly.pdbx_strand_id
1 'polypeptide(L)'
;MDAARRTEVAAVGTALLQEMESIVEDSWNDMLPASRNWRPDERARAQSASRAALRALLTAFQQGDLDDQTWADLRDVVFAQGRISNEEAADLVRSVRIVGVEVLADRLSHNIGIGHEERWQLQREASAFCVTLLGDREELDPSTFDQLLTDLERSGPDLS
;
A
#
# COMPACT_ATOMS: atom_id res chain seq x y z
N MET A 1 9.49 -14.28 -2.85
CA MET A 1 10.27 -13.53 -3.86
C MET A 1 11.71 -13.42 -3.38
N ASP A 2 12.68 -13.75 -4.24
CA ASP A 2 14.11 -13.63 -3.89
C ASP A 2 14.60 -12.16 -3.98
N ALA A 3 15.84 -11.91 -3.55
CA ALA A 3 16.41 -10.56 -3.47
C ALA A 3 16.60 -9.89 -4.84
N ALA A 4 16.97 -10.66 -5.87
CA ALA A 4 17.14 -10.12 -7.22
C ALA A 4 15.79 -9.64 -7.77
N ARG A 5 14.76 -10.47 -7.61
CA ARG A 5 13.41 -10.17 -8.07
C ARG A 5 12.77 -9.00 -7.30
N ARG A 6 12.99 -8.91 -5.99
CA ARG A 6 12.59 -7.75 -5.17
C ARG A 6 13.20 -6.45 -5.68
N THR A 7 14.47 -6.49 -6.09
CA THR A 7 15.16 -5.33 -6.67
C THR A 7 14.55 -4.90 -8.00
N GLU A 8 14.19 -5.84 -8.87
CA GLU A 8 13.50 -5.55 -10.14
C GLU A 8 12.12 -4.91 -9.91
N VAL A 9 11.34 -5.48 -8.99
CA VAL A 9 10.02 -4.93 -8.59
C VAL A 9 10.16 -3.50 -8.08
N ALA A 10 11.12 -3.26 -7.18
CA ALA A 10 11.37 -1.94 -6.62
C ALA A 10 11.83 -0.94 -7.68
N ALA A 11 12.65 -1.37 -8.65
CA ALA A 11 13.09 -0.51 -9.75
C ALA A 11 11.91 -0.09 -10.65
N VAL A 12 11.04 -1.04 -11.02
CA VAL A 12 9.81 -0.75 -11.78
C VAL A 12 8.89 0.17 -10.98
N GLY A 13 8.72 -0.09 -9.69
CA GLY A 13 7.91 0.75 -8.81
C GLY A 13 8.42 2.17 -8.67
N THR A 14 9.75 2.32 -8.53
CA THR A 14 10.39 3.63 -8.46
C THR A 14 10.16 4.42 -9.75
N ALA A 15 10.25 3.76 -10.91
CA ALA A 15 10.00 4.40 -12.20
C ALA A 15 8.53 4.87 -12.37
N LEU A 16 7.59 4.20 -11.69
CA LEU A 16 6.16 4.48 -11.73
C LEU A 16 5.66 5.36 -10.58
N LEU A 17 6.55 5.78 -9.68
CA LEU A 17 6.15 6.40 -8.42
C LEU A 17 5.25 7.63 -8.64
N GLN A 18 5.58 8.50 -9.60
CA GLN A 18 4.76 9.69 -9.89
C GLN A 18 3.35 9.34 -10.40
N GLU A 19 3.24 8.30 -11.23
CA GLU A 19 1.96 7.81 -11.76
C GLU A 19 1.11 7.24 -10.61
N MET A 20 1.71 6.39 -9.78
CA MET A 20 1.05 5.82 -8.60
C MET A 20 0.63 6.90 -7.59
N GLU A 21 1.48 7.90 -7.33
CA GLU A 21 1.14 9.02 -6.45
C GLU A 21 -0.11 9.75 -6.95
N SER A 22 -0.22 10.00 -8.26
CA SER A 22 -1.41 10.62 -8.86
C SER A 22 -2.66 9.74 -8.71
N ILE A 23 -2.55 8.44 -9.00
CA ILE A 23 -3.69 7.52 -8.93
C ILE A 23 -4.17 7.34 -7.48
N VAL A 24 -3.25 7.31 -6.51
CA VAL A 24 -3.61 7.27 -5.08
C VAL A 24 -4.41 8.52 -4.71
N GLU A 25 -3.99 9.70 -5.17
CA GLU A 25 -4.71 10.94 -4.94
C GLU A 25 -6.13 10.94 -5.50
N ASP A 26 -6.31 10.41 -6.72
CA ASP A 26 -7.64 10.26 -7.32
C ASP A 26 -8.48 9.21 -6.57
N SER A 27 -7.86 8.08 -6.17
CA SER A 27 -8.53 6.96 -5.50
C SER A 27 -9.23 7.35 -4.19
N TRP A 28 -8.56 8.10 -3.30
CA TRP A 28 -9.22 8.47 -2.04
C TRP A 28 -10.22 9.62 -2.19
N ASN A 29 -10.14 10.44 -3.24
CA ASN A 29 -11.24 11.38 -3.55
C ASN A 29 -12.56 10.64 -3.81
N ASP A 30 -12.47 9.44 -4.38
CA ASP A 30 -13.62 8.58 -4.67
C ASP A 30 -13.98 7.67 -3.50
N MET A 31 -12.98 7.09 -2.82
CA MET A 31 -13.17 6.11 -1.75
C MET A 31 -13.47 6.71 -0.37
N LEU A 32 -13.08 7.96 -0.10
CA LEU A 32 -13.31 8.63 1.18
C LEU A 32 -14.44 9.67 1.06
N PRO A 33 -15.67 9.37 1.48
CA PRO A 33 -16.75 10.36 1.48
C PRO A 33 -16.41 11.64 2.27
N ALA A 34 -15.65 11.50 3.36
CA ALA A 34 -15.20 12.62 4.19
C ALA A 34 -14.29 13.59 3.43
N SER A 35 -13.54 13.10 2.44
CA SER A 35 -12.57 13.89 1.68
C SER A 35 -13.17 15.05 0.90
N ARG A 36 -14.46 14.95 0.58
CA ARG A 36 -15.23 16.00 -0.11
C ARG A 36 -15.34 17.28 0.71
N ASN A 37 -15.26 17.18 2.03
CA ASN A 37 -15.38 18.30 2.96
C ASN A 37 -14.04 18.73 3.55
N TRP A 38 -12.94 18.07 3.18
CA TRP A 38 -11.63 18.39 3.71
C TRP A 38 -11.17 19.77 3.25
N ARG A 39 -10.61 20.52 4.19
CA ARG A 39 -9.93 21.78 3.97
C ARG A 39 -8.65 21.56 3.16
N PRO A 40 -8.12 22.61 2.49
CA PRO A 40 -6.89 22.49 1.72
C PRO A 40 -5.70 21.94 2.53
N ASP A 41 -5.59 22.28 3.82
CA ASP A 41 -4.52 21.80 4.69
C ASP A 41 -4.68 20.33 5.08
N GLU A 42 -5.92 19.85 5.26
CA GLU A 42 -6.23 18.44 5.50
C GLU A 42 -5.89 17.59 4.28
N ARG A 43 -6.27 18.06 3.08
CA ARG A 43 -5.92 17.43 1.81
C ARG A 43 -4.41 17.36 1.61
N ALA A 44 -3.69 18.45 1.87
CA ALA A 44 -2.23 18.48 1.74
C ALA A 44 -1.56 17.48 2.70
N ARG A 45 -2.09 17.30 3.92
CA ARG A 45 -1.61 16.29 4.87
C ARG A 45 -1.88 14.87 4.38
N ALA A 46 -3.10 14.58 3.92
CA ALA A 46 -3.46 13.28 3.37
C ALA A 46 -2.58 12.92 2.14
N GLN A 47 -2.34 13.88 1.24
CA GLN A 47 -1.41 13.70 0.12
C GLN A 47 0.00 13.38 0.61
N SER A 48 0.52 14.14 1.58
CA SER A 48 1.84 13.88 2.15
C SER A 48 1.94 12.49 2.79
N ALA A 49 0.92 12.08 3.55
CA ALA A 49 0.83 10.77 4.19
C ALA A 49 0.82 9.64 3.15
N SER A 50 -0.04 9.73 2.14
CA SER A 50 -0.17 8.73 1.08
C SER A 50 1.12 8.57 0.27
N ARG A 51 1.79 9.69 -0.09
CA ARG A 51 3.07 9.64 -0.81
C ARG A 51 4.17 9.02 0.05
N ALA A 52 4.25 9.38 1.33
CA ALA A 52 5.22 8.80 2.26
C ALA A 52 5.00 7.28 2.41
N ALA A 53 3.74 6.86 2.62
CA ALA A 53 3.39 5.44 2.73
C ALA A 53 3.68 4.65 1.46
N LEU A 54 3.39 5.20 0.27
CA LEU A 54 3.69 4.55 -1.00
C LEU A 54 5.20 4.36 -1.22
N ARG A 55 6.01 5.38 -0.93
CA ARG A 55 7.47 5.30 -1.06
C ARG A 55 8.07 4.30 -0.07
N ALA A 56 7.55 4.31 1.16
CA ALA A 56 7.96 3.38 2.20
C ALA A 56 7.57 1.94 1.84
N LEU A 57 6.40 1.71 1.24
CA LEU A 57 5.99 0.40 0.73
C LEU A 57 6.96 -0.13 -0.33
N LEU A 58 7.35 0.69 -1.32
CA LEU A 58 8.33 0.27 -2.33
C LEU A 58 9.70 -0.04 -1.71
N THR A 59 10.10 0.74 -0.72
CA THR A 59 11.34 0.53 0.03
C THR A 59 11.28 -0.80 0.79
N ALA A 60 10.16 -1.09 1.45
CA ALA A 60 9.93 -2.34 2.16
C ALA A 60 9.93 -3.55 1.21
N PHE A 61 9.34 -3.44 0.01
CA PHE A 61 9.44 -4.52 -0.99
C PHE A 61 10.90 -4.82 -1.36
N GLN A 62 11.71 -3.79 -1.53
CA GLN A 62 13.12 -3.92 -1.89
C GLN A 62 13.95 -4.55 -0.76
N GLN A 63 13.78 -4.05 0.46
CA GLN A 63 14.62 -4.38 1.62
C GLN A 63 14.08 -5.55 2.45
N GLY A 64 12.82 -5.93 2.25
CA GLY A 64 12.09 -6.92 3.03
C GLY A 64 11.38 -6.34 4.26
N ASP A 65 11.93 -5.28 4.86
CA ASP A 65 11.34 -4.51 5.97
C ASP A 65 11.98 -3.11 6.02
N LEU A 66 11.43 -2.23 6.85
CA LEU A 66 12.03 -0.93 7.20
C LEU A 66 12.69 -0.98 8.58
N ASP A 67 13.69 -0.14 8.79
CA ASP A 67 14.25 0.03 10.14
C ASP A 67 13.28 0.77 11.09
N ASP A 68 13.50 0.59 12.40
CA ASP A 68 12.62 1.15 13.44
C ASP A 68 12.49 2.68 13.35
N GLN A 69 13.54 3.38 12.92
CA GLN A 69 13.52 4.84 12.78
C GLN A 69 12.62 5.26 11.62
N THR A 70 12.77 4.60 10.47
CA THR A 70 11.93 4.84 9.28
C THR A 70 10.47 4.52 9.57
N TRP A 71 10.20 3.46 10.34
CA TRP A 71 8.84 3.16 10.82
C TRP A 71 8.28 4.25 11.72
N ALA A 72 9.07 4.78 12.66
CA ALA A 72 8.66 5.86 13.55
C ALA A 72 8.35 7.15 12.76
N ASP A 73 9.27 7.57 11.87
CA ASP A 73 9.11 8.76 11.04
C ASP A 73 7.89 8.66 10.13
N LEU A 74 7.66 7.48 9.53
CA LEU A 74 6.50 7.24 8.69
C LEU A 74 5.18 7.35 9.48
N ARG A 75 5.11 6.76 10.67
CA ARG A 75 3.94 6.89 11.54
C ARG A 75 3.70 8.34 11.93
N ASP A 76 4.74 9.09 12.25
CA ASP A 76 4.60 10.52 12.57
C ASP A 76 4.01 11.32 11.41
N VAL A 77 4.40 11.01 10.16
CA VAL A 77 3.85 11.64 8.96
C VAL A 77 2.40 11.20 8.70
N VAL A 78 2.11 9.90 8.77
CA VAL A 78 0.78 9.34 8.46
C VAL A 78 -0.26 9.75 9.50
N PHE A 79 0.10 9.77 10.78
CA PHE A 79 -0.78 10.20 11.86
C PHE A 79 -0.70 11.70 12.14
N ALA A 80 0.23 12.43 11.51
CA ALA A 80 0.44 13.87 11.63
C ALA A 80 0.29 14.40 13.07
N GLN A 81 0.85 13.67 14.05
CA GLN A 81 0.74 13.94 15.49
C GLN A 81 -0.71 13.98 16.03
N GLY A 82 -1.53 13.00 15.63
CA GLY A 82 -2.91 12.82 16.13
C GLY A 82 -3.96 13.71 15.45
N ARG A 83 -3.61 14.32 14.31
CA ARG A 83 -4.53 15.17 13.53
C ARG A 83 -5.31 14.41 12.46
N ILE A 84 -4.91 13.18 12.18
CA ILE A 84 -5.61 12.24 11.31
C ILE A 84 -6.11 11.12 12.22
N SER A 85 -7.39 10.78 12.13
CA SER A 85 -7.95 9.66 12.88
C SER A 85 -7.40 8.32 12.40
N ASN A 86 -7.43 7.29 13.23
CA ASN A 86 -7.00 5.94 12.82
C ASN A 86 -7.82 5.41 11.63
N GLU A 87 -9.12 5.73 11.56
CA GLU A 87 -9.99 5.33 10.45
C GLU A 87 -9.56 6.00 9.14
N GLU A 88 -9.31 7.31 9.16
CA GLU A 88 -8.82 8.05 7.98
C GLU A 88 -7.43 7.56 7.55
N ALA A 89 -6.54 7.29 8.50
CA ALA A 89 -5.23 6.72 8.21
C ALA A 89 -5.36 5.33 7.57
N ALA A 90 -6.25 4.47 8.09
CA ALA A 90 -6.48 3.14 7.56
C ALA A 90 -7.01 3.18 6.12
N ASP A 91 -7.92 4.10 5.83
CA ASP A 91 -8.47 4.26 4.48
C ASP A 91 -7.43 4.81 3.49
N LEU A 92 -6.62 5.81 3.89
CA LEU A 92 -5.52 6.33 3.06
C LEU A 92 -4.50 5.23 2.73
N VAL A 93 -4.10 4.47 3.75
CA VAL A 93 -3.15 3.35 3.61
C VAL A 93 -3.76 2.21 2.78
N ARG A 94 -5.09 1.98 2.84
CA ARG A 94 -5.78 1.02 1.96
C ARG A 94 -5.73 1.45 0.50
N SER A 95 -5.93 2.73 0.19
CA SER A 95 -5.78 3.25 -1.19
C SER A 95 -4.34 3.06 -1.69
N VAL A 96 -3.34 3.36 -0.84
CA VAL A 96 -1.92 3.11 -1.16
C VAL A 96 -1.67 1.63 -1.47
N ARG A 97 -2.24 0.71 -0.68
CA ARG A 97 -2.12 -0.73 -0.90
C ARG A 97 -2.69 -1.15 -2.26
N ILE A 98 -3.94 -0.78 -2.54
CA ILE A 98 -4.63 -1.19 -3.76
C ILE A 98 -3.89 -0.65 -4.97
N VAL A 99 -3.66 0.66 -5.03
CA VAL A 99 -3.01 1.30 -6.17
C VAL A 99 -1.58 0.83 -6.34
N GLY A 100 -0.82 0.79 -5.24
CA GLY A 100 0.57 0.34 -5.27
C GLY A 100 0.69 -1.07 -5.84
N VAL A 101 -0.15 -2.01 -5.41
CA VAL A 101 -0.08 -3.39 -5.92
C VAL A 101 -0.66 -3.53 -7.32
N GLU A 102 -1.79 -2.90 -7.63
CA GLU A 102 -2.43 -3.03 -8.95
C GLU A 102 -1.56 -2.47 -10.07
N VAL A 103 -1.03 -1.25 -9.88
CA VAL A 103 -0.19 -0.59 -10.89
C VAL A 103 1.15 -1.30 -11.06
N LEU A 104 1.76 -1.76 -9.96
CA LEU A 104 2.97 -2.60 -10.03
C LEU A 104 2.69 -3.90 -10.75
N ALA A 105 1.66 -4.65 -10.35
CA ALA A 105 1.35 -5.96 -10.92
C ALA A 105 1.04 -5.85 -12.41
N ASP A 106 0.27 -4.84 -12.82
CA ASP A 106 -0.03 -4.59 -14.23
C ASP A 106 1.25 -4.29 -15.01
N ARG A 107 2.10 -3.37 -14.53
CA ARG A 107 3.32 -3.02 -15.26
C ARG A 107 4.33 -4.16 -15.32
N LEU A 108 4.48 -4.90 -14.23
CA LEU A 108 5.38 -6.04 -14.17
C LEU A 108 4.90 -7.16 -15.12
N SER A 109 3.58 -7.38 -15.22
CA SER A 109 2.99 -8.32 -16.17
C SER A 109 3.33 -7.95 -17.61
N HIS A 110 3.30 -6.65 -17.94
CA HIS A 110 3.61 -6.16 -19.29
C HIS A 110 5.11 -6.14 -19.63
N ASN A 111 5.97 -5.79 -18.68
CA ASN A 111 7.40 -5.56 -18.97
C ASN A 111 8.27 -6.81 -18.82
N ILE A 112 8.07 -7.57 -17.74
CA ILE A 112 8.98 -8.66 -17.36
C ILE A 112 8.27 -9.98 -17.16
N GLY A 113 6.93 -9.97 -17.23
CA GLY A 113 6.07 -11.09 -16.89
C GLY A 113 6.11 -11.38 -15.39
N ILE A 114 4.96 -11.35 -14.73
CA ILE A 114 4.83 -11.88 -13.37
C ILE A 114 3.84 -13.03 -13.33
N GLY A 115 4.19 -14.04 -12.56
CA GLY A 115 3.28 -15.15 -12.26
C GLY A 115 2.18 -14.74 -11.28
N HIS A 116 1.14 -15.57 -11.20
CA HIS A 116 0.06 -15.41 -10.22
C HIS A 116 0.59 -15.39 -8.78
N GLU A 117 1.55 -16.27 -8.46
CA GLU A 117 2.20 -16.33 -7.13
C GLU A 117 2.93 -15.03 -6.76
N GLU A 118 3.56 -14.36 -7.73
CA GLU A 118 4.26 -13.11 -7.49
C GLU A 118 3.28 -11.97 -7.24
N ARG A 119 2.18 -11.93 -7.99
CA ARG A 119 1.08 -10.97 -7.75
C ARG A 119 0.50 -11.16 -6.34
N TRP A 120 0.32 -12.41 -5.90
CA TRP A 120 -0.09 -12.71 -4.53
C TRP A 120 0.95 -12.25 -3.51
N GLN A 121 2.23 -12.49 -3.77
CA GLN A 121 3.29 -12.05 -2.87
C GLN A 121 3.29 -10.54 -2.67
N LEU A 122 3.08 -9.75 -3.72
CA LEU A 122 2.95 -8.30 -3.63
C LEU A 122 1.77 -7.88 -2.76
N GLN A 123 0.60 -8.51 -2.94
CA GLN A 123 -0.59 -8.25 -2.11
C GLN A 123 -0.35 -8.57 -0.63
N ARG A 124 0.35 -9.68 -0.35
CA ARG A 124 0.70 -10.10 1.02
C ARG A 124 1.59 -9.09 1.72
N GLU A 125 2.69 -8.74 1.07
CA GLU A 125 3.68 -7.83 1.63
C GLU A 125 3.10 -6.42 1.80
N ALA A 126 2.28 -5.94 0.86
CA ALA A 126 1.60 -4.67 1.00
C ALA A 126 0.58 -4.68 2.16
N SER A 127 -0.16 -5.76 2.34
CA SER A 127 -1.10 -5.91 3.46
C SER A 127 -0.38 -5.92 4.81
N ALA A 128 0.70 -6.69 4.93
CA ALA A 128 1.51 -6.75 6.14
C ALA A 128 2.14 -5.39 6.49
N PHE A 129 2.62 -4.67 5.48
CA PHE A 129 3.12 -3.30 5.62
C PHE A 129 2.03 -2.36 6.19
N CYS A 130 0.82 -2.39 5.62
CA CYS A 130 -0.29 -1.52 6.05
C CYS A 130 -0.73 -1.80 7.49
N VAL A 131 -0.86 -3.07 7.85
CA VAL A 131 -1.22 -3.49 9.22
C VAL A 131 -0.15 -3.03 10.22
N THR A 132 1.13 -3.25 9.89
CA THR A 132 2.26 -2.82 10.72
C THR A 132 2.32 -1.30 10.89
N LEU A 133 2.04 -0.55 9.81
CA LEU A 133 2.01 0.91 9.82
C LEU A 133 0.96 1.43 10.80
N LEU A 134 -0.24 0.87 10.77
CA LEU A 134 -1.37 1.31 11.57
C LEU A 134 -1.25 0.96 13.07
N GLY A 135 -0.21 0.22 13.46
CA GLY A 135 0.02 -0.13 14.86
C GLY A 135 -0.78 -1.35 15.33
N ASP A 136 -1.56 -1.98 14.46
CA ASP A 136 -2.15 -3.31 14.67
C ASP A 136 -1.06 -4.38 14.51
N ARG A 137 -0.03 -4.29 15.35
CA ARG A 137 0.99 -5.32 15.51
C ARG A 137 0.47 -6.46 16.41
N GLU A 138 -0.84 -6.72 16.38
CA GLU A 138 -1.32 -8.06 16.72
C GLU A 138 -0.67 -8.97 15.69
N GLU A 139 0.00 -10.03 16.16
CA GLU A 139 0.45 -11.12 15.30
C GLU A 139 -0.63 -11.35 14.25
N LEU A 140 -0.31 -11.15 12.97
CA LEU A 140 -1.22 -11.42 11.86
C LEU A 140 -1.73 -12.84 12.07
N ASP A 141 -2.91 -12.99 12.68
CA ASP A 141 -3.47 -14.30 12.94
C ASP A 141 -3.64 -14.91 11.55
N PRO A 142 -2.99 -16.05 11.26
CA PRO A 142 -3.08 -16.71 9.97
C PRO A 142 -4.54 -16.81 9.48
N SER A 143 -5.50 -16.92 10.41
CA SER A 143 -6.93 -16.94 10.12
C SER A 143 -7.47 -15.67 9.44
N THR A 144 -6.98 -14.48 9.83
CA THR A 144 -7.41 -13.19 9.24
C THR A 144 -6.88 -13.07 7.82
N PHE A 145 -5.67 -13.59 7.59
CA PHE A 145 -5.07 -13.67 6.27
C PHE A 145 -5.79 -14.71 5.38
N ASP A 146 -6.19 -15.86 5.92
CA ASP A 146 -7.00 -16.88 5.23
C ASP A 146 -8.41 -16.36 4.87
N GLN A 147 -8.99 -15.51 5.71
CA GLN A 147 -10.28 -14.88 5.46
C GLN A 147 -10.19 -13.86 4.32
N LEU A 148 -9.12 -13.06 4.32
CA LEU A 148 -8.82 -12.11 3.23
C LEU A 148 -8.53 -12.84 1.90
N LEU A 149 -7.86 -13.99 1.96
CA LEU A 149 -7.66 -14.90 0.82
C LEU A 149 -8.99 -15.43 0.28
N THR A 150 -9.88 -15.89 1.15
CA THR A 150 -11.21 -16.42 0.78
C THR A 150 -12.07 -15.34 0.10
N ASP A 151 -11.99 -14.09 0.58
CA ASP A 151 -12.75 -12.97 0.02
C ASP A 151 -12.16 -12.50 -1.33
N LEU A 152 -10.84 -12.52 -1.50
CA LEU A 152 -10.18 -12.22 -2.78
C LEU A 152 -10.42 -13.31 -3.83
N GLU A 153 -10.44 -14.59 -3.45
CA GLU A 153 -10.81 -15.70 -4.34
C GLU A 153 -12.27 -15.62 -4.80
N ARG A 154 -13.17 -15.08 -3.96
CA ARG A 154 -14.57 -14.83 -4.31
C ARG A 154 -14.81 -13.58 -5.16
N SER A 155 -13.91 -12.62 -5.12
CA SER A 155 -14.03 -11.33 -5.83
C SER A 155 -13.13 -11.21 -7.05
N GLY A 156 -12.22 -12.17 -7.26
CA GLY A 156 -11.51 -12.34 -8.52
C GLY A 156 -12.45 -12.73 -9.66
N PRO A 157 -12.13 -12.38 -10.92
CA PRO A 157 -12.93 -12.80 -12.07
C PRO A 157 -13.01 -14.33 -12.12
N ASP A 158 -14.22 -14.86 -12.33
CA ASP A 158 -14.46 -16.28 -12.57
C ASP A 158 -13.56 -16.73 -13.72
N LEU A 159 -12.45 -17.40 -13.40
CA LEU A 159 -11.59 -18.06 -14.37
C LEU A 159 -12.17 -19.44 -14.64
N SER A 160 -13.40 -19.46 -15.16
CA SER A 160 -14.01 -20.62 -15.83
C SER A 160 -13.89 -20.49 -17.34
#